data_AF-A0A561E3X2-F1
#
_entry.id   AF-A0A561E3X2-F1
#
_cell.length_a   1.000
_cell.length_b   1.000
_cell.length_c   1.000
_cell.angle_alpha   90.00
_cell.angle_beta   90.00
_cell.angle_gamma   90.00
#
_symmetry.space_group_name_H-M   'P 1'
#
loop_
_entity.id
_entity.type
_entity.pdbx_description
1 polymer ?
#
loop_
_entity_poly.entity_id
_entity_poly.type
_entity_poly.pdbx_seq_one_letter_code
_entity_poly.pdbx_strand_id
1 'polypeptide(L)'
;MTTPPVRLRDSLQRELPPQQAFAYDREAWIRWTGDLPNVERTIKVLPVAIDRAIVAGITEDRISQGEVVPAFVVAMMWGHGKSNYGPSRTAKVLAGAESAGTAAGALGAEVIEKLAESVRLARCDGLVEGYRYLNNAGHLKGLGPAFFTKWLYFATARGHARSQQAAPVLDALVIRWFKREADLRLRYGKTSDYERYLELLTAWGKPHGLSPVEVEERIFRLIRSDGERREPLSPGRT
;
A
#
# COMPACT_ATOMS: atom_id res chain seq x y z
N MET A 1 -5.51 23.33 -8.53
CA MET A 1 -6.68 23.33 -7.63
C MET A 1 -6.17 23.19 -6.21
N THR A 2 -6.37 24.18 -5.36
CA THR A 2 -5.90 24.18 -3.97
C THR A 2 -6.99 23.75 -2.99
N THR A 3 -8.25 23.76 -3.40
CA THR A 3 -9.39 23.38 -2.56
C THR A 3 -9.79 21.91 -2.78
N PRO A 4 -9.97 21.11 -1.72
CA PRO A 4 -10.45 19.73 -1.84
C PRO A 4 -11.92 19.68 -2.31
N PRO A 5 -12.33 18.62 -3.03
CA PRO A 5 -13.73 18.37 -3.38
C PRO A 5 -14.63 18.34 -2.13
N VAL A 6 -15.91 18.74 -2.28
CA VAL A 6 -16.84 18.96 -1.16
C VAL A 6 -16.92 17.75 -0.21
N ARG A 7 -17.15 16.54 -0.75
CA ARG A 7 -17.22 15.32 0.08
C ARG A 7 -15.92 15.01 0.84
N LEU A 8 -14.78 15.34 0.25
CA LEU A 8 -13.49 15.19 0.94
C LEU A 8 -13.35 16.24 2.04
N ARG A 9 -13.73 17.49 1.79
CA ARG A 9 -13.69 18.58 2.78
C ARG A 9 -14.44 18.22 4.07
N ASP A 10 -15.65 17.68 3.94
CA ASP A 10 -16.44 17.25 5.11
C ASP A 10 -15.75 16.09 5.85
N SER A 11 -15.13 15.18 5.10
CA SER A 11 -14.37 14.07 5.68
C SER A 11 -13.13 14.55 6.43
N LEU A 12 -12.39 15.55 5.93
CA LEU A 12 -11.14 16.05 6.54
C LEU A 12 -11.33 16.57 7.97
N GLN A 13 -12.53 17.02 8.31
CA GLN A 13 -12.85 17.55 9.65
C GLN A 13 -13.30 16.47 10.65
N ARG A 14 -13.60 15.26 10.18
CA ARG A 14 -14.12 14.17 11.01
C ARG A 14 -12.99 13.29 11.52
N GLU A 15 -13.20 12.66 12.66
CA GLU A 15 -12.30 11.59 13.10
C GLU A 15 -12.27 10.45 12.07
N LEU A 16 -11.07 9.95 11.75
CA LEU A 16 -10.89 8.79 10.89
C LEU A 16 -10.78 7.56 11.80
N PRO A 17 -11.77 6.64 11.81
CA PRO A 17 -11.63 5.40 12.55
C PRO A 17 -10.50 4.53 11.94
N PRO A 18 -9.89 3.64 12.73
CA PRO A 18 -8.91 2.68 12.22
C PRO A 18 -9.43 1.86 11.02
N GLN A 19 -8.51 1.33 10.21
CA GLN A 19 -8.87 0.37 9.18
C GLN A 19 -9.40 -0.93 9.82
N GLN A 20 -10.52 -1.42 9.32
CA GLN A 20 -11.03 -2.72 9.74
C GLN A 20 -10.07 -3.83 9.27
N ALA A 21 -9.65 -4.69 10.20
CA ALA A 21 -8.85 -5.86 9.89
C ALA A 21 -9.61 -6.85 9.01
N PHE A 22 -8.88 -7.61 8.20
CA PHE A 22 -9.44 -8.66 7.36
C PHE A 22 -8.62 -9.95 7.42
N ALA A 23 -9.33 -11.08 7.33
CA ALA A 23 -8.71 -12.39 7.24
C ALA A 23 -7.99 -12.60 5.90
N TYR A 24 -7.01 -13.49 5.91
CA TYR A 24 -6.21 -13.92 4.77
C TYR A 24 -5.96 -15.43 4.85
N ASP A 25 -5.65 -16.06 3.71
CA ASP A 25 -5.35 -17.49 3.65
C ASP A 25 -3.88 -17.76 4.02
N ARG A 26 -3.62 -17.98 5.31
CA ARG A 26 -2.27 -18.22 5.84
C ARG A 26 -1.57 -19.39 5.15
N GLU A 27 -2.29 -20.50 4.95
CA GLU A 27 -1.73 -21.73 4.37
C GLU A 27 -1.33 -21.50 2.92
N ALA A 28 -2.14 -20.80 2.14
CA ALA A 28 -1.78 -20.45 0.78
C ALA A 28 -0.53 -19.55 0.72
N TRP A 29 -0.40 -18.57 1.62
CA TRP A 29 0.80 -17.72 1.67
C TRP A 29 2.06 -18.51 2.04
N ILE A 30 1.99 -19.40 3.05
CA ILE A 30 3.11 -20.29 3.41
C ILE A 30 3.47 -21.21 2.24
N ARG A 31 2.49 -21.85 1.60
CA ARG A 31 2.73 -22.75 0.46
C ARG A 31 3.49 -22.09 -0.70
N TRP A 32 3.21 -20.82 -0.99
CA TRP A 32 3.80 -20.13 -2.14
C TRP A 32 5.09 -19.36 -1.83
N THR A 33 5.29 -18.96 -0.58
CA THR A 33 6.39 -18.04 -0.20
C THR A 33 7.18 -18.51 1.02
N GLY A 34 6.78 -19.59 1.69
CA GLY A 34 7.35 -20.05 2.96
C GLY A 34 8.81 -20.48 2.86
N ASP A 35 9.22 -21.06 1.72
CA ASP A 35 10.61 -21.47 1.48
C ASP A 35 11.56 -20.28 1.28
N LEU A 36 11.03 -19.06 1.11
CA LEU A 36 11.83 -17.86 1.02
C LEU A 36 12.41 -17.48 2.40
N PRO A 37 13.64 -16.94 2.46
CA PRO A 37 14.30 -16.61 3.72
C PRO A 37 13.40 -15.81 4.66
N ASN A 38 13.20 -16.35 5.86
CA ASN A 38 12.47 -15.72 6.97
C ASN A 38 10.98 -15.41 6.71
N VAL A 39 10.38 -15.88 5.61
CA VAL A 39 8.98 -15.60 5.29
C VAL A 39 8.02 -16.44 6.12
N GLU A 40 8.20 -17.76 6.20
CA GLU A 40 7.30 -18.63 6.96
C GLU A 40 7.22 -18.23 8.43
N ARG A 41 8.37 -17.97 9.07
CA ARG A 41 8.41 -17.52 10.48
C ARG A 41 7.66 -16.20 10.67
N THR A 42 7.75 -15.28 9.70
CA THR A 42 7.05 -13.98 9.75
C THR A 42 5.54 -14.18 9.62
N ILE A 43 5.10 -15.07 8.71
CA ILE A 43 3.67 -15.34 8.53
C ILE A 43 3.07 -16.06 9.74
N LYS A 44 3.81 -16.98 10.37
CA LYS A 44 3.33 -17.76 11.52
C LYS A 44 2.99 -16.90 12.74
N VAL A 45 3.68 -15.78 12.95
CA VAL A 45 3.43 -14.87 14.08
C VAL A 45 2.35 -13.83 13.80
N LEU A 46 1.86 -13.72 12.55
CA LEU A 46 0.75 -12.82 12.24
C LEU A 46 -0.53 -13.25 12.98
N PRO A 47 -1.41 -12.30 13.34
CA PRO A 47 -2.77 -12.62 13.80
C PRO A 47 -3.63 -13.23 12.69
N VAL A 48 -4.81 -13.77 13.02
CA VAL A 48 -5.75 -14.35 12.03
C VAL A 48 -6.34 -13.32 11.06
N ALA A 49 -6.29 -12.04 11.41
CA ALA A 49 -6.70 -10.92 10.57
C ALA A 49 -5.69 -9.79 10.70
N ILE A 50 -5.36 -9.15 9.58
CA ILE A 50 -4.40 -8.05 9.52
C ILE A 50 -5.10 -6.74 9.15
N ASP A 51 -4.56 -5.65 9.66
CA ASP A 51 -4.92 -4.29 9.26
C ASP A 51 -3.66 -3.51 8.86
N ARG A 52 -3.86 -2.24 8.54
CA ARG A 52 -2.80 -1.31 8.17
C ARG A 52 -1.77 -1.07 9.28
N ALA A 53 -2.15 -1.12 10.55
CA ALA A 53 -1.24 -0.86 11.68
C ALA A 53 -0.33 -2.06 11.94
N ILE A 54 -0.90 -3.27 11.98
CA ILE A 54 -0.16 -4.53 12.14
C ILE A 54 0.89 -4.68 11.04
N VAL A 55 0.49 -4.45 9.78
CA VAL A 55 1.38 -4.62 8.63
C VAL A 55 2.48 -3.56 8.63
N ALA A 56 2.18 -2.30 8.99
CA ALA A 56 3.20 -1.26 9.12
C ALA A 56 4.25 -1.60 10.18
N GLY A 57 3.83 -2.10 11.35
CA GLY A 57 4.74 -2.52 12.42
C GLY A 57 5.66 -3.65 11.98
N ILE A 58 5.10 -4.70 11.37
CA ILE A 58 5.88 -5.86 10.93
C ILE A 58 6.81 -5.51 9.77
N THR A 59 6.35 -4.72 8.80
CA THR A 59 7.20 -4.25 7.71
C THR A 59 8.39 -3.44 8.22
N GLU A 60 8.20 -2.53 9.19
CA GLU A 60 9.32 -1.77 9.77
C GLU A 60 10.30 -2.67 10.51
N ASP A 61 9.80 -3.57 11.36
CA ASP A 61 10.63 -4.52 12.10
C ASP A 61 11.48 -5.39 11.16
N ARG A 62 10.87 -5.96 10.11
CA ARG A 62 11.61 -6.75 9.11
C ARG A 62 12.62 -5.91 8.33
N ILE A 63 12.28 -4.71 7.87
CA ILE A 63 13.21 -3.82 7.17
C ILE A 63 14.40 -3.45 8.08
N SER A 64 14.15 -3.17 9.37
CA SER A 64 15.21 -2.81 10.32
C SER A 64 16.23 -3.93 10.57
N GLN A 65 15.80 -5.19 10.35
CA GLN A 65 16.65 -6.37 10.44
C GLN A 65 17.32 -6.73 9.09
N GLY A 66 17.16 -5.92 8.05
CA GLY A 66 17.66 -6.20 6.69
C GLY A 66 16.82 -7.21 5.92
N GLU A 67 15.63 -7.56 6.40
CA GLU A 67 14.80 -8.63 5.85
C GLU A 67 13.72 -8.09 4.91
N VAL A 68 14.15 -7.57 3.76
CA VAL A 68 13.24 -6.90 2.81
C VAL A 68 12.21 -7.86 2.19
N VAL A 69 12.54 -9.14 2.04
CA VAL A 69 11.67 -10.17 1.43
C VAL A 69 10.42 -10.44 2.29
N PRO A 70 10.54 -10.84 3.58
CA PRO A 70 9.35 -10.99 4.42
C PRO A 70 8.59 -9.67 4.59
N ALA A 71 9.28 -8.53 4.66
CA ALA A 71 8.63 -7.22 4.70
C ALA A 71 7.71 -6.98 3.48
N PHE A 72 8.22 -7.30 2.28
CA PHE A 72 7.48 -7.20 1.03
C PHE A 72 6.30 -8.18 0.97
N VAL A 73 6.49 -9.43 1.40
CA VAL A 73 5.42 -10.44 1.42
C VAL A 73 4.25 -9.96 2.30
N VAL A 74 4.51 -9.46 3.51
CA VAL A 74 3.44 -8.96 4.41
C VAL A 74 2.74 -7.74 3.80
N ALA A 75 3.47 -6.83 3.15
CA ALA A 75 2.86 -5.72 2.41
C ALA A 75 1.94 -6.20 1.26
N MET A 76 2.32 -7.27 0.56
CA MET A 76 1.50 -7.86 -0.51
C MET A 76 0.30 -8.66 0.04
N MET A 77 0.42 -9.29 1.21
CA MET A 77 -0.71 -9.89 1.94
C MET A 77 -1.80 -8.86 2.17
N TRP A 78 -1.41 -7.67 2.64
CA TRP A 78 -2.35 -6.56 2.80
C TRP A 78 -2.90 -6.08 1.46
N GLY A 79 -2.02 -5.90 0.47
CA GLY A 79 -2.38 -5.33 -0.83
C GLY A 79 -3.31 -6.20 -1.68
N HIS A 80 -3.23 -7.52 -1.55
CA HIS A 80 -4.12 -8.46 -2.23
C HIS A 80 -5.41 -8.74 -1.45
N GLY A 81 -5.44 -8.47 -0.15
CA GLY A 81 -6.60 -8.75 0.69
C GLY A 81 -7.02 -10.21 0.61
N LYS A 82 -8.31 -10.44 0.33
CA LYS A 82 -8.92 -11.77 0.22
C LYS A 82 -8.71 -12.47 -1.13
N SER A 83 -7.80 -11.96 -1.98
CA SER A 83 -7.60 -12.52 -3.33
C SER A 83 -6.78 -13.81 -3.29
N ASN A 84 -7.35 -14.91 -3.77
CA ASN A 84 -6.68 -16.23 -3.76
C ASN A 84 -5.43 -16.33 -4.66
N TYR A 85 -5.26 -15.40 -5.62
CA TYR A 85 -4.09 -15.36 -6.51
C TYR A 85 -2.95 -14.48 -5.97
N GLY A 86 -3.13 -13.80 -4.82
CA GLY A 86 -2.11 -12.95 -4.22
C GLY A 86 -0.80 -13.68 -3.88
N PRO A 87 -0.84 -14.85 -3.21
CA PRO A 87 0.35 -15.63 -2.90
C PRO A 87 1.18 -15.99 -4.14
N SER A 88 0.53 -16.55 -5.16
CA SER A 88 1.22 -17.01 -6.37
C SER A 88 1.77 -15.86 -7.21
N ARG A 89 1.09 -14.71 -7.27
CA ARG A 89 1.62 -13.50 -7.93
C ARG A 89 2.82 -12.93 -7.19
N THR A 90 2.78 -12.88 -5.87
CA THR A 90 3.88 -12.38 -5.05
C THR A 90 5.12 -13.26 -5.22
N ALA A 91 4.95 -14.58 -5.18
CA ALA A 91 6.04 -15.53 -5.44
C ALA A 91 6.68 -15.31 -6.82
N LYS A 92 5.86 -15.11 -7.86
CA LYS A 92 6.35 -14.83 -9.23
C LYS A 92 7.11 -13.51 -9.34
N VAL A 93 6.70 -12.47 -8.61
CA VAL A 93 7.45 -11.19 -8.55
C VAL A 93 8.82 -11.41 -7.90
N LEU A 94 8.85 -12.11 -6.77
CA LEU A 94 10.08 -12.39 -6.02
C LEU A 94 11.05 -13.31 -6.77
N ALA A 95 10.52 -14.19 -7.62
CA ALA A 95 11.34 -15.04 -8.48
C ALA A 95 12.00 -14.27 -9.64
N GLY A 96 11.49 -13.09 -10.00
CA GLY A 96 12.04 -12.27 -11.07
C GLY A 96 11.87 -12.88 -12.47
N ALA A 97 12.56 -12.30 -13.46
CA ALA A 97 12.42 -12.69 -14.87
C ALA A 97 13.15 -13.99 -15.23
N GLU A 98 14.24 -14.31 -14.53
CA GLU A 98 15.11 -15.46 -14.82
C GLU A 98 14.49 -16.80 -14.41
N SER A 99 13.55 -16.81 -13.45
CA SER A 99 12.91 -18.03 -12.94
C SER A 99 11.51 -18.29 -13.52
N ALA A 100 11.14 -17.61 -14.61
CA ALA A 100 9.79 -17.64 -15.19
C ALA A 100 9.33 -19.02 -15.75
N GLY A 101 10.12 -20.07 -15.60
CA GLY A 101 9.83 -21.45 -16.04
C GLY A 101 9.96 -22.54 -14.97
N THR A 102 10.34 -22.22 -13.73
CA THR A 102 10.49 -23.22 -12.66
C THR A 102 9.39 -23.07 -11.62
N ALA A 103 8.88 -24.20 -11.10
CA ALA A 103 8.08 -24.19 -9.89
C ALA A 103 8.82 -23.42 -8.77
N ALA A 104 8.06 -22.83 -7.84
CA ALA A 104 8.53 -21.99 -6.74
C ALA A 104 9.93 -22.41 -6.22
N GLY A 105 10.88 -21.47 -6.14
CA GLY A 105 12.12 -21.81 -5.43
C GLY A 105 13.29 -20.82 -5.51
N ALA A 106 13.51 -20.15 -6.64
CA ALA A 106 14.65 -19.25 -6.75
C ALA A 106 14.23 -17.80 -6.46
N LEU A 107 14.71 -17.25 -5.35
CA LEU A 107 14.64 -15.83 -5.07
C LEU A 107 15.60 -15.08 -6.00
N GLY A 108 15.09 -14.12 -6.79
CA GLY A 108 15.93 -13.33 -7.68
C GLY A 108 16.77 -12.32 -6.89
N ALA A 109 18.11 -12.45 -6.90
CA ALA A 109 19.00 -11.53 -6.18
C ALA A 109 18.77 -10.06 -6.57
N GLU A 110 18.61 -9.79 -7.87
CA GLU A 110 18.30 -8.46 -8.40
C GLU A 110 16.96 -7.91 -7.85
N VAL A 111 15.97 -8.77 -7.57
CA VAL A 111 14.69 -8.36 -6.99
C VAL A 111 14.89 -7.88 -5.55
N ILE A 112 15.73 -8.57 -4.77
CA ILE A 112 16.07 -8.16 -3.39
C ILE A 112 16.74 -6.79 -3.41
N GLU A 113 17.74 -6.61 -4.27
CA GLU A 113 18.49 -5.36 -4.41
C GLU A 113 17.57 -4.20 -4.79
N LYS A 114 16.68 -4.40 -5.78
CA LYS A 114 15.70 -3.39 -6.19
C LYS A 114 14.71 -3.06 -5.07
N LEU A 115 14.24 -4.05 -4.31
CA LEU A 115 13.38 -3.78 -3.16
C LEU A 115 14.12 -2.97 -2.09
N ALA A 116 15.33 -3.37 -1.71
CA ALA A 116 16.14 -2.66 -0.72
C ALA A 116 16.47 -1.22 -1.16
N GLU A 117 16.88 -1.03 -2.42
CA GLU A 117 17.20 0.27 -2.97
C GLU A 117 15.96 1.17 -3.04
N SER A 118 14.78 0.63 -3.35
CA SER A 118 13.54 1.40 -3.30
C SER A 118 13.22 1.93 -1.90
N VAL A 119 13.53 1.16 -0.85
CA VAL A 119 13.36 1.60 0.55
C VAL A 119 14.34 2.73 0.85
N ARG A 120 15.62 2.57 0.48
CA ARG A 120 16.66 3.57 0.70
C ARG A 120 16.29 4.89 0.02
N LEU A 121 16.00 4.84 -1.28
CA LEU A 121 15.60 6.01 -2.08
C LEU A 121 14.38 6.71 -1.47
N ALA A 122 13.32 5.94 -1.15
CA ALA A 122 12.09 6.52 -0.61
C ALA A 122 12.30 7.20 0.76
N ARG A 123 13.14 6.63 1.62
CA ARG A 123 13.39 7.13 2.99
C ARG A 123 14.44 8.24 3.06
N CYS A 124 15.45 8.21 2.19
CA CYS A 124 16.57 9.15 2.23
C CYS A 124 16.43 10.28 1.21
N ASP A 125 15.94 9.97 0.01
CA ASP A 125 15.99 10.89 -1.13
C ASP A 125 14.56 11.42 -1.47
N GLY A 126 13.54 10.79 -0.89
CA GLY A 126 12.15 11.27 -0.89
C GLY A 126 11.16 10.31 -1.54
N LEU A 127 9.87 10.46 -1.20
CA LEU A 127 8.80 9.56 -1.63
C LEU A 127 8.65 9.50 -3.16
N VAL A 128 8.85 10.64 -3.82
CA VAL A 128 8.82 10.76 -5.29
C VAL A 128 9.97 9.99 -5.93
N GLU A 129 11.16 9.99 -5.32
CA GLU A 129 12.31 9.24 -5.83
C GLU A 129 12.13 7.73 -5.69
N GLY A 130 11.58 7.26 -4.57
CA GLY A 130 11.18 5.86 -4.41
C GLY A 130 10.16 5.42 -5.46
N TYR A 131 9.16 6.25 -5.75
CA TYR A 131 8.20 6.02 -6.83
C TYR A 131 8.90 5.99 -8.19
N ARG A 132 9.71 7.01 -8.50
CA ARG A 132 10.43 7.14 -9.78
C ARG A 132 11.29 5.92 -10.02
N TYR A 133 11.98 5.42 -9.01
CA TYR A 133 12.85 4.25 -9.14
C TYR A 133 12.06 2.99 -9.50
N LEU A 134 11.06 2.61 -8.70
CA LEU A 134 10.25 1.40 -8.96
C LEU A 134 9.44 1.48 -10.26
N ASN A 135 9.16 2.69 -10.72
CA ASN A 135 8.51 2.89 -12.01
C ASN A 135 9.47 2.81 -13.21
N ASN A 136 10.78 2.89 -12.98
CA ASN A 136 11.80 2.93 -14.03
C ASN A 136 12.92 1.91 -13.77
N ALA A 137 14.10 2.35 -13.32
CA ALA A 137 15.29 1.51 -13.16
C ALA A 137 15.10 0.32 -12.20
N GLY A 138 14.29 0.51 -11.16
CA GLY A 138 13.92 -0.50 -10.17
C GLY A 138 12.69 -1.33 -10.53
N HIS A 139 12.22 -1.28 -11.77
CA HIS A 139 11.00 -1.98 -12.18
C HIS A 139 11.10 -3.48 -11.93
N LEU A 140 10.07 -4.02 -11.26
CA LEU A 140 9.92 -5.43 -10.94
C LEU A 140 8.86 -6.06 -11.85
N LYS A 141 9.27 -7.07 -12.63
CA LYS A 141 8.37 -7.77 -13.56
C LYS A 141 7.18 -8.37 -12.79
N GLY A 142 5.96 -8.05 -13.23
CA GLY A 142 4.73 -8.52 -12.59
C GLY A 142 4.23 -7.66 -11.42
N LEU A 143 5.00 -6.66 -10.98
CA LEU A 143 4.59 -5.70 -9.95
C LEU A 143 4.16 -4.38 -10.56
N GLY A 144 2.85 -4.24 -10.82
CA GLY A 144 2.30 -3.02 -11.39
C GLY A 144 2.31 -1.82 -10.42
N PRO A 145 2.12 -0.58 -10.92
CA PRO A 145 2.18 0.64 -10.13
C PRO A 145 1.33 0.68 -8.87
N ALA A 146 0.08 0.21 -8.96
CA ALA A 146 -0.82 0.17 -7.81
C ALA A 146 -0.31 -0.73 -6.66
N PHE A 147 0.51 -1.73 -6.94
CA PHE A 147 1.07 -2.63 -5.93
C PHE A 147 2.43 -2.14 -5.42
N PHE A 148 3.30 -1.62 -6.29
CA PHE A 148 4.54 -1.04 -5.80
C PHE A 148 4.28 0.18 -4.91
N THR A 149 3.20 0.97 -5.13
CA THR A 149 2.86 2.07 -4.21
C THR A 149 2.38 1.56 -2.85
N LYS A 150 1.79 0.36 -2.78
CA LYS A 150 1.43 -0.26 -1.49
C LYS A 150 2.68 -0.75 -0.75
N TRP A 151 3.66 -1.27 -1.49
CA TRP A 151 4.98 -1.56 -0.94
C TRP A 151 5.64 -0.28 -0.40
N LEU A 152 5.73 0.78 -1.22
CA LEU A 152 6.32 2.06 -0.79
C LEU A 152 5.60 2.63 0.44
N TYR A 153 4.27 2.57 0.49
CA TYR A 153 3.49 2.97 1.65
C TYR A 153 4.01 2.31 2.95
N PHE A 154 4.05 0.98 3.01
CA PHE A 154 4.50 0.29 4.21
C PHE A 154 6.00 0.46 4.45
N ALA A 155 6.80 0.47 3.39
CA ALA A 155 8.24 0.71 3.46
C ALA A 155 8.59 2.10 4.00
N THR A 156 7.69 3.09 3.93
CA THR A 156 7.92 4.46 4.41
C THR A 156 7.06 4.82 5.63
N ALA A 157 6.14 3.94 6.03
CA ALA A 157 5.30 4.13 7.22
C ALA A 157 6.08 4.10 8.54
N ARG A 158 7.29 3.52 8.57
CA ARG A 158 8.15 3.45 9.76
C ARG A 158 7.43 2.93 11.01
N GLY A 159 6.60 1.89 10.84
CA GLY A 159 5.81 1.29 11.92
C GLY A 159 4.51 2.02 12.25
N HIS A 160 4.25 3.18 11.65
CA HIS A 160 3.11 4.03 11.97
C HIS A 160 2.18 4.19 10.75
N ALA A 161 0.97 3.62 10.84
CA ALA A 161 -0.01 3.61 9.74
C ALA A 161 -0.46 5.00 9.26
N ARG A 162 -0.21 6.06 10.03
CA ARG A 162 -0.55 7.46 9.69
C ARG A 162 0.68 8.36 9.66
N SER A 163 1.85 7.78 9.42
CA SER A 163 3.10 8.54 9.38
C SER A 163 3.03 9.67 8.36
N GLN A 164 3.50 10.85 8.75
CA GLN A 164 3.72 11.98 7.84
C GLN A 164 4.74 11.66 6.74
N GLN A 165 5.59 10.67 6.96
CA GLN A 165 6.62 10.22 6.03
C GLN A 165 6.14 9.07 5.13
N ALA A 166 4.92 8.56 5.31
CA ALA A 166 4.43 7.45 4.49
C ALA A 166 4.05 7.91 3.08
N ALA A 167 4.46 7.13 2.08
CA ALA A 167 4.09 7.30 0.68
C ALA A 167 2.60 6.93 0.48
N PRO A 168 1.74 7.85 0.02
CA PRO A 168 0.34 7.52 -0.24
C PRO A 168 0.20 6.56 -1.42
N VAL A 169 -0.75 5.64 -1.31
CA VAL A 169 -1.08 4.66 -2.33
C VAL A 169 -1.78 5.34 -3.50
N LEU A 170 -1.35 5.05 -4.73
CA LEU A 170 -2.02 5.52 -5.96
C LEU A 170 -2.50 4.32 -6.77
N ASP A 171 -3.78 3.97 -6.61
CA ASP A 171 -4.41 2.87 -7.36
C ASP A 171 -5.52 3.35 -8.30
N ALA A 172 -6.22 2.39 -8.92
CA ALA A 172 -7.18 2.69 -9.99
C ALA A 172 -8.41 3.40 -9.44
N LEU A 173 -8.77 3.09 -8.19
CA LEU A 173 -9.90 3.69 -7.52
C LEU A 173 -9.58 5.15 -7.20
N VAL A 174 -8.39 5.42 -6.65
CA VAL A 174 -7.92 6.79 -6.39
C VAL A 174 -7.82 7.60 -7.67
N ILE A 175 -7.18 7.07 -8.72
CA ILE A 175 -7.07 7.76 -10.03
C ILE A 175 -8.45 8.09 -10.60
N ARG A 176 -9.40 7.13 -10.57
CA ARG A 176 -10.77 7.37 -11.03
C ARG A 176 -11.50 8.42 -10.19
N TRP A 177 -11.27 8.41 -8.87
CA TRP A 177 -11.84 9.40 -7.96
C TRP A 177 -11.31 10.80 -8.28
N PHE A 178 -10.00 10.98 -8.45
CA PHE A 178 -9.40 12.28 -8.80
C PHE A 178 -9.91 12.81 -10.13
N LYS A 179 -10.06 11.93 -11.14
CA LYS A 179 -10.63 12.32 -12.43
C LYS A 179 -12.06 12.83 -12.30
N ARG A 180 -12.87 12.21 -11.43
CA ARG A 180 -14.30 12.52 -11.28
C ARG A 180 -14.55 13.71 -10.37
N GLU A 181 -13.89 13.76 -9.22
CA GLU A 181 -14.20 14.69 -8.14
C GLU A 181 -13.33 15.96 -8.16
N ALA A 182 -12.14 15.87 -8.77
CA ALA A 182 -11.16 16.96 -8.78
C ALA A 182 -10.72 17.34 -10.21
N ASP A 183 -11.41 16.85 -11.24
CA ASP A 183 -11.07 17.01 -12.67
C ASP A 183 -9.57 16.83 -12.97
N LEU A 184 -8.92 15.93 -12.23
CA LEU A 184 -7.48 15.71 -12.31
C LEU A 184 -7.18 14.36 -12.95
N ARG A 185 -6.54 14.40 -14.12
CA ARG A 185 -6.08 13.20 -14.82
C ARG A 185 -4.70 12.79 -14.33
N LEU A 186 -4.68 11.81 -13.44
CA LEU A 186 -3.47 11.12 -13.01
C LEU A 186 -3.26 9.85 -13.85
N ARG A 187 -2.01 9.54 -14.20
CA ARG A 187 -1.65 8.31 -14.89
C ARG A 187 -0.71 7.47 -14.04
N TYR A 188 -0.88 6.16 -14.17
CA TYR A 188 0.14 5.23 -13.72
C TYR A 188 1.45 5.47 -14.45
N GLY A 189 2.53 5.36 -13.69
CA GLY A 189 3.89 5.40 -14.20
C GLY A 189 4.32 6.72 -14.81
N LYS A 190 3.67 7.82 -14.42
CA LYS A 190 4.16 9.18 -14.61
C LYS A 190 4.59 9.71 -13.25
N THR A 191 5.90 9.80 -13.02
CA THR A 191 6.45 10.33 -11.76
C THR A 191 5.91 11.71 -11.43
N SER A 192 5.80 12.61 -12.43
CA SER A 192 5.20 13.94 -12.27
C SER A 192 3.73 13.91 -11.82
N ASP A 193 2.96 12.90 -12.25
CA ASP A 193 1.57 12.76 -11.82
C ASP A 193 1.51 12.27 -10.36
N TYR A 194 2.45 11.41 -9.93
CA TYR A 194 2.57 11.00 -8.54
C TYR A 194 3.03 12.14 -7.61
N GLU A 195 3.99 12.94 -8.05
CA GLU A 195 4.43 14.14 -7.33
C GLU A 195 3.27 15.12 -7.12
N ARG A 196 2.55 15.46 -8.21
CA ARG A 196 1.36 16.32 -8.12
C ARG A 196 0.27 15.74 -7.20
N TYR A 197 0.11 14.42 -7.21
CA TYR A 197 -0.80 13.73 -6.29
C TYR A 197 -0.38 13.93 -4.83
N LEU A 198 0.90 13.70 -4.51
CA LEU A 198 1.45 13.89 -3.17
C LEU A 198 1.35 15.35 -2.70
N GLU A 199 1.67 16.32 -3.56
CA GLU A 199 1.54 17.75 -3.28
C GLU A 199 0.09 18.13 -2.93
N LEU A 200 -0.89 17.60 -3.67
CA LEU A 200 -2.30 17.88 -3.40
C LEU A 200 -2.77 17.28 -2.07
N LEU A 201 -2.42 16.02 -1.78
CA LEU A 201 -2.76 15.42 -0.49
C LEU A 201 -2.14 16.19 0.67
N THR A 202 -0.89 16.62 0.51
CA THR A 202 -0.17 17.44 1.49
C THR A 202 -0.88 18.78 1.69
N ALA A 203 -1.21 19.47 0.60
CA ALA A 203 -1.90 20.77 0.64
C ALA A 203 -3.30 20.66 1.28
N TRP A 204 -4.03 19.58 1.00
CA TRP A 204 -5.35 19.34 1.59
C TRP A 204 -5.30 18.90 3.04
N GLY A 205 -4.28 18.15 3.46
CA GLY A 205 -4.12 17.66 4.83
C GLY A 205 -3.56 18.70 5.80
N LYS A 206 -2.62 19.54 5.35
CA LYS A 206 -1.87 20.50 6.19
C LYS A 206 -2.75 21.40 7.06
N PRO A 207 -3.85 22.01 6.57
CA PRO A 207 -4.73 22.85 7.40
C PRO A 207 -5.41 22.09 8.55
N HIS A 208 -5.49 20.77 8.46
CA HIS A 208 -6.13 19.89 9.44
C HIS A 208 -5.11 19.08 10.26
N GLY A 209 -3.81 19.30 10.07
CA GLY A 209 -2.75 18.51 10.71
C GLY A 209 -2.69 17.05 10.25
N LEU A 210 -3.29 16.72 9.10
CA LEU A 210 -3.38 15.36 8.58
C LEU A 210 -2.21 15.04 7.66
N SER A 211 -1.71 13.82 7.74
CA SER A 211 -0.72 13.27 6.80
C SER A 211 -1.32 13.05 5.41
N PRO A 212 -0.49 12.99 4.34
CA PRO A 212 -0.96 12.62 3.01
C PRO A 212 -1.70 11.27 3.00
N VAL A 213 -1.24 10.29 3.78
CA VAL A 213 -1.86 8.95 3.84
C VAL A 213 -3.22 8.95 4.55
N GLU A 214 -3.46 9.87 5.48
CA GLU A 214 -4.79 10.05 6.08
C GLU A 214 -5.77 10.67 5.09
N VAL A 215 -5.32 11.60 4.26
CA VAL A 215 -6.15 12.17 3.18
C VAL A 215 -6.47 11.09 2.13
N GLU A 216 -5.48 10.29 1.72
CA GLU A 216 -5.67 9.11 0.86
C GLU A 216 -6.68 8.13 1.46
N GLU A 217 -6.54 7.79 2.75
CA GLU A 217 -7.45 6.85 3.40
C GLU A 217 -8.90 7.35 3.38
N ARG A 218 -9.11 8.64 3.65
CA ARG A 218 -10.44 9.27 3.57
C ARG A 218 -11.04 9.17 2.17
N ILE A 219 -10.23 9.39 1.13
CA ILE A 219 -10.64 9.17 -0.26
C ILE A 219 -11.08 7.71 -0.47
N PHE A 220 -10.32 6.73 0.02
CA PHE A 220 -10.72 5.33 -0.03
C PHE A 220 -12.02 5.04 0.72
N ARG A 221 -12.24 5.64 1.91
CA ARG A 221 -13.50 5.48 2.66
C ARG A 221 -14.69 6.04 1.90
N LEU A 222 -14.53 7.19 1.24
CA LEU A 222 -15.56 7.78 0.37
C LEU A 222 -15.86 6.90 -0.85
N ILE A 223 -14.85 6.27 -1.43
CA ILE A 223 -15.03 5.35 -2.58
C ILE A 223 -15.80 4.09 -2.17
N ARG A 224 -15.50 3.54 -0.99
CA ARG A 224 -16.09 2.27 -0.52
C ARG A 224 -17.41 2.45 0.21
N SER A 225 -17.80 3.69 0.53
CA SER A 225 -18.93 4.01 1.42
C SER A 225 -18.78 3.43 2.84
N ASP A 226 -17.55 3.09 3.25
CA ASP A 226 -17.21 2.47 4.54
C ASP A 226 -17.06 3.53 5.67
N GLY A 227 -17.42 4.79 5.41
CA GLY A 227 -17.31 5.92 6.35
C GLY A 227 -18.62 6.68 6.59
N GLU A 228 -19.72 6.24 5.98
CA GLU A 228 -21.06 6.72 6.28
C GLU A 228 -21.66 5.76 7.30
N ARG A 229 -21.92 6.22 8.53
CA ARG A 229 -22.82 5.49 9.43
C ARG A 229 -24.13 5.30 8.65
N ARG A 230 -24.48 4.06 8.32
CA ARG A 230 -25.87 3.76 7.94
C ARG A 230 -26.72 4.11 9.15
N GLU A 231 -27.58 5.11 9.02
CA GLU A 231 -28.61 5.33 10.04
C GLU A 231 -29.38 4.02 10.23
N PRO A 232 -29.66 3.59 11.47
CA PRO A 232 -30.54 2.46 11.68
C PRO A 232 -31.89 2.80 11.06
N LEU A 233 -32.37 1.92 10.17
CA LEU A 233 -33.71 1.98 9.62
C LEU A 233 -34.68 2.23 10.77
N SER A 234 -35.40 3.35 10.72
CA SER A 234 -36.45 3.65 11.69
C SER A 234 -37.41 2.46 11.72
N PRO A 235 -37.76 1.92 12.90
CA PRO A 235 -38.76 0.88 12.98
C PRO A 235 -40.06 1.44 12.38
N GLY A 236 -40.55 0.75 11.36
CA GLY A 236 -41.79 1.11 10.67
C GLY A 236 -42.90 1.35 11.68
N ARG A 237 -43.63 2.46 11.51
CA ARG A 237 -44.86 2.69 12.26
C ARG A 237 -45.85 1.56 11.90
N THR A 238 -46.28 0.88 12.95
CA THR A 238 -47.46 -0.01 12.99
C THR A 238 -48.70 0.70 12.49
#